data_AF-A0A7X4FNI7-F1
#
_entry.id   AF-A0A7X4FNI7-F1
#
_cell.length_a   1.000
_cell.length_b   1.000
_cell.length_c   1.000
_cell.angle_alpha   90.00
_cell.angle_beta   90.00
_cell.angle_gamma   90.00
#
_symmetry.space_group_name_H-M   'P 1'
#
loop_
_entity.id
_entity.type
_entity.pdbx_description
1 polymer ?
#
loop_
_entity_poly.entity_id
_entity_poly.type
_entity_poly.pdbx_seq_one_letter_code
_entity_poly.pdbx_strand_id
1 'polypeptide(L)'
;HGWALPPARSRTRALIDASLAERGIEPVVTLTSQNPDVLRQVAAVGLALTVLPAAVGGNDPSLRDVLGEAVALRPLTMMRRESAPDDARVAALGRLARDMVRLTGAAPPAP
;
A
#
# COMPACT_ATOMS: atom_id res chain seq x y z
N HIS A 1 20.11 -0.93 -10.26
CA HIS A 1 18.85 -1.62 -10.60
C HIS A 1 17.78 -0.58 -10.87
N GLY A 2 16.89 -0.81 -11.84
CA GLY A 2 15.75 0.07 -12.10
C GLY A 2 14.65 -0.10 -11.05
N TRP A 3 13.56 0.62 -11.21
CA TRP A 3 12.38 0.57 -10.36
C TRP A 3 11.24 -0.20 -11.02
N ALA A 4 10.57 -1.06 -10.26
CA ALA A 4 9.31 -1.69 -10.59
C ALA A 4 8.20 -1.01 -9.77
N LEU A 5 7.30 -0.28 -10.42
CA LEU A 5 6.30 0.54 -9.73
C LEU A 5 4.88 0.35 -10.30
N PRO A 6 3.84 0.76 -9.57
CA PRO A 6 2.49 0.84 -10.13
C PRO A 6 2.46 1.75 -11.38
N PRO A 7 1.45 1.62 -12.26
CA PRO A 7 1.36 2.45 -13.47
C PRO A 7 1.27 3.93 -13.13
N ALA A 8 1.90 4.77 -13.96
CA ALA A 8 1.99 6.23 -13.81
C ALA A 8 0.65 6.90 -13.48
N ARG A 9 -0.43 6.48 -14.14
CA ARG A 9 -1.78 7.04 -13.97
C ARG A 9 -2.52 6.62 -12.69
N SER A 10 -1.91 5.79 -11.83
CA SER A 10 -2.58 5.31 -10.61
C SER A 10 -2.41 6.27 -9.44
N ARG A 11 -3.43 6.38 -8.58
CA ARG A 11 -3.35 7.18 -7.35
C ARG A 11 -2.19 6.73 -6.45
N THR A 12 -1.97 5.41 -6.36
CA THR A 12 -0.84 4.85 -5.60
C THR A 12 0.49 5.34 -6.15
N ARG A 13 0.65 5.38 -7.47
CA ARG A 13 1.89 5.86 -8.10
C ARG A 13 2.14 7.34 -7.83
N ALA A 14 1.12 8.19 -7.96
CA ALA A 14 1.24 9.61 -7.64
C ALA A 14 1.69 9.85 -6.18
N LEU A 15 1.17 9.07 -5.23
CA LEU A 15 1.59 9.13 -3.82
C LEU A 15 3.06 8.72 -3.65
N ILE A 16 3.48 7.63 -4.31
CA ILE A 16 4.87 7.16 -4.27
C ILE A 16 5.81 8.22 -4.87
N ASP A 17 5.49 8.74 -6.05
CA ASP A 17 6.33 9.71 -6.75
C ASP A 17 6.50 10.98 -5.92
N ALA A 18 5.42 11.50 -5.30
CA ALA A 18 5.50 12.66 -4.41
C ALA A 18 6.42 12.41 -3.20
N SER A 19 6.24 11.29 -2.51
CA SER A 19 7.05 10.97 -1.32
C SER A 19 8.50 10.63 -1.64
N LEU A 20 8.79 10.07 -2.82
CA LEU A 20 10.17 9.86 -3.27
C LEU A 20 10.82 11.20 -3.67
N ALA A 21 10.08 12.09 -4.33
CA ALA A 21 10.56 13.41 -4.70
C ALA A 21 10.91 14.27 -3.46
N GLU A 22 10.11 14.21 -2.39
CA GLU A 22 10.41 14.85 -1.09
C GLU A 22 11.75 14.39 -0.49
N ARG A 23 12.21 13.19 -0.86
CA ARG A 23 13.49 12.60 -0.45
C ARG A 23 14.62 12.84 -1.46
N GLY A 24 14.36 13.58 -2.53
CA GLY A 24 15.31 13.80 -3.63
C GLY A 24 15.57 12.55 -4.48
N ILE A 25 14.64 11.58 -4.48
CA ILE A 25 14.78 10.33 -5.24
C ILE A 25 13.93 10.41 -6.51
N GLU A 26 14.59 10.31 -7.66
CA GLU A 26 13.94 10.21 -8.97
C GLU A 26 14.06 8.77 -9.51
N PRO A 27 13.00 7.96 -9.45
CA PRO A 27 13.07 6.56 -9.84
C PRO A 27 13.12 6.37 -11.37
N VAL A 28 14.16 5.71 -11.86
CA VAL A 28 14.21 5.20 -13.26
C VAL A 28 13.36 3.93 -13.34
N VAL A 29 12.14 4.06 -13.85
CA VAL A 29 11.19 2.95 -13.91
C VAL A 29 11.46 2.06 -15.12
N THR A 30 11.75 0.78 -14.85
CA THR A 30 12.03 -0.24 -15.87
C THR A 30 10.92 -1.27 -16.00
N LEU A 31 10.01 -1.35 -15.02
CA LEU A 31 8.87 -2.26 -15.05
C LEU A 31 7.65 -1.61 -14.38
N THR A 32 6.47 -1.88 -14.92
CA THR A 32 5.21 -1.48 -14.29
C THR A 32 4.22 -2.62 -14.21
N SER A 33 3.49 -2.72 -13.09
CA SER A 33 2.39 -3.67 -12.92
C SER A 33 1.32 -3.12 -12.00
N GLN A 34 0.05 -3.43 -12.29
CA GLN A 34 -1.06 -3.16 -11.35
C GLN A 34 -1.14 -4.19 -10.23
N ASN A 35 -0.51 -5.35 -10.39
CA ASN A 35 -0.54 -6.42 -9.41
C ASN A 35 0.66 -6.27 -8.44
N PRO A 36 0.43 -5.98 -7.14
CA PRO A 36 1.50 -5.83 -6.17
C PRO A 36 2.30 -7.13 -5.95
N ASP A 37 1.73 -8.31 -6.17
CA ASP A 37 2.47 -9.57 -6.09
C ASP A 37 3.54 -9.70 -7.17
N VAL A 38 3.25 -9.20 -8.38
CA VAL A 38 4.24 -9.17 -9.47
C VAL A 38 5.39 -8.24 -9.10
N LEU A 39 5.09 -7.06 -8.56
CA LEU A 39 6.12 -6.11 -8.10
C LEU A 39 6.95 -6.70 -6.96
N ARG A 40 6.31 -7.42 -6.03
CA ARG A 40 6.97 -8.15 -4.94
C ARG A 40 7.93 -9.20 -5.47
N GLN A 41 7.48 -10.06 -6.39
CA GLN A 41 8.30 -11.12 -6.97
C GLN A 41 9.52 -10.55 -7.71
N VAL A 42 9.34 -9.50 -8.51
CA VAL A 42 10.44 -8.82 -9.23
C VAL A 42 11.50 -8.30 -8.27
N ALA A 43 11.09 -7.77 -7.11
CA ALA A 43 12.01 -7.32 -6.08
C ALA A 43 12.67 -8.49 -5.33
N ALA A 44 11.93 -9.54 -5.01
CA ALA A 44 12.41 -10.74 -4.33
C ALA A 44 13.52 -11.45 -5.11
N VAL A 45 13.44 -11.47 -6.44
CA VAL A 45 14.49 -12.04 -7.30
C VAL A 45 15.61 -11.04 -7.64
N GLY A 46 15.59 -9.83 -7.06
CA GLY A 46 16.67 -8.84 -7.20
C GLY A 46 16.69 -8.07 -8.53
N LEU A 47 15.60 -8.10 -9.32
CA LEU A 47 15.57 -7.46 -10.63
C LEU A 47 15.32 -5.95 -10.55
N ALA A 48 14.56 -5.47 -9.55
CA ALA A 48 14.25 -4.06 -9.38
C ALA A 48 13.94 -3.68 -7.93
N LEU A 49 14.05 -2.38 -7.61
CA LEU A 49 13.50 -1.81 -6.38
C LEU A 49 12.01 -1.52 -6.55
N THR A 50 11.23 -1.55 -5.47
CA THR A 50 9.80 -1.28 -5.49
C THR A 50 9.34 -0.62 -4.19
N VAL A 51 8.13 -0.08 -4.21
CA VAL A 51 7.39 0.34 -3.01
C VAL A 51 6.15 -0.53 -2.90
N LEU A 52 6.00 -1.22 -1.78
CA LEU A 52 4.90 -2.15 -1.52
C LEU A 52 4.11 -1.73 -0.28
N PRO A 53 2.81 -2.08 -0.22
CA PRO A 53 2.10 -2.08 1.06
C PRO A 53 2.78 -3.01 2.05
N ALA A 54 2.86 -2.62 3.32
CA ALA A 54 3.46 -3.43 4.38
C ALA A 54 2.85 -4.84 4.48
N ALA A 55 1.53 -4.97 4.27
CA ALA A 55 0.85 -6.27 4.27
C ALA A 55 1.27 -7.21 3.13
N VAL A 56 1.89 -6.68 2.07
CA VAL A 56 2.37 -7.46 0.92
C VAL A 56 3.86 -7.80 1.08
N GLY A 57 4.69 -6.81 1.44
CA GLY A 57 6.15 -6.99 1.51
C GLY A 57 6.68 -7.41 2.89
N GLY A 58 6.01 -7.02 3.99
CA GLY A 58 6.58 -7.06 5.34
C GLY A 58 6.82 -8.44 5.92
N ASN A 59 6.21 -9.50 5.36
CA ASN A 59 6.37 -10.87 5.81
C ASN A 59 7.23 -11.73 4.85
N ASP A 60 7.80 -11.13 3.80
CA ASP A 60 8.58 -11.86 2.81
C ASP A 60 10.08 -11.82 3.19
N PRO A 61 10.68 -12.94 3.63
CA PRO A 61 12.08 -12.96 4.09
C PRO A 61 13.09 -12.75 2.95
N SER A 62 12.64 -12.82 1.69
CA SER A 62 13.50 -12.52 0.53
C SER A 62 13.63 -11.02 0.26
N LEU A 63 12.81 -10.19 0.92
CA LEU A 63 12.83 -8.75 0.78
C LEU A 63 13.58 -8.10 1.92
N ARG A 64 14.17 -6.93 1.63
CA ARG A 64 14.81 -6.08 2.61
C ARG A 64 14.34 -4.64 2.43
N ASP A 65 13.97 -4.01 3.53
CA ASP A 65 13.66 -2.58 3.54
C ASP A 65 14.92 -1.76 3.24
N VAL A 66 14.82 -0.92 2.20
CA VAL A 66 15.93 -0.06 1.76
C VAL A 66 15.91 1.28 2.47
N LEU A 67 14.73 1.87 2.65
CA LEU A 67 14.58 3.21 3.23
C LEU A 67 14.38 3.20 4.76
N GLY A 68 14.13 2.03 5.36
CA GLY A 68 13.99 1.87 6.81
C GLY A 68 12.71 2.48 7.43
N GLU A 69 11.99 3.32 6.69
CA GLU A 69 10.71 3.91 7.07
C GLU A 69 9.70 3.84 5.93
N ALA A 70 8.43 4.01 6.28
CA ALA A 70 7.34 4.02 5.30
C ALA A 70 7.49 5.22 4.35
N VAL A 71 7.48 4.95 3.05
CA VAL A 71 7.51 5.99 2.01
C VAL A 71 6.28 6.88 2.09
N ALA A 72 5.10 6.28 2.31
CA ALA A 72 3.85 7.02 2.49
C ALA A 72 2.87 6.22 3.35
N LEU A 73 1.97 6.94 4.03
CA LEU A 73 0.83 6.34 4.72
C LEU A 73 -0.44 6.59 3.91
N ARG A 74 -1.23 5.54 3.70
CA ARG A 74 -2.52 5.62 3.03
C ARG A 74 -3.62 5.06 3.94
N PRO A 75 -4.56 5.88 4.43
CA PRO A 75 -5.68 5.37 5.19
C PRO A 75 -6.58 4.51 4.29
N LEU A 76 -7.03 3.37 4.82
CA LEU A 76 -8.09 2.57 4.23
C LEU A 76 -9.41 2.97 4.88
N THR A 77 -10.35 3.42 4.06
CA THR A 77 -11.62 3.97 4.54
C THR A 77 -12.78 3.11 4.05
N MET A 78 -13.64 2.67 4.97
CA MET A 78 -14.94 2.11 4.60
C MET A 78 -15.90 3.25 4.31
N MET A 79 -16.52 3.23 3.13
CA MET A 79 -17.49 4.26 2.71
C MET A 79 -18.87 3.63 2.54
N ARG A 80 -19.91 4.34 2.98
CA ARG A 80 -21.30 4.04 2.66
C ARG A 80 -21.98 5.29 2.11
N ARG A 81 -22.97 5.11 1.24
CA ARG A 81 -23.83 6.22 0.82
C ARG A 81 -24.66 6.64 2.02
N GLU A 82 -24.75 7.95 2.28
CA GLU A 82 -25.54 8.51 3.38
C GLU A 82 -27.01 8.10 3.30
N SER A 83 -27.58 8.18 2.09
CA SER A 83 -28.98 7.82 1.81
C SER A 83 -29.23 6.30 1.66
N ALA A 84 -28.25 5.44 1.93
CA ALA A 84 -28.46 4.00 1.89
C ALA A 84 -29.35 3.57 3.07
N PRO A 85 -30.34 2.67 2.86
CA PRO A 85 -31.10 2.08 3.95
C PRO A 85 -30.20 1.38 4.97
N ASP A 86 -30.66 1.31 6.22
CA ASP A 86 -29.96 0.56 7.25
C ASP A 86 -29.95 -0.93 6.91
N ASP A 87 -28.74 -1.51 6.89
CA ASP A 87 -28.51 -2.92 6.57
C ASP A 87 -27.65 -3.57 7.67
N ALA A 88 -28.19 -4.61 8.30
CA ALA A 88 -27.52 -5.33 9.37
C ALA A 88 -26.19 -5.97 8.93
N ARG A 89 -26.06 -6.37 7.66
CA ARG A 89 -24.82 -6.92 7.08
C ARG A 89 -23.77 -5.84 6.89
N VAL A 90 -24.16 -4.63 6.46
CA VAL A 90 -23.25 -3.48 6.37
C VAL A 90 -22.74 -3.10 7.76
N ALA A 91 -23.62 -3.07 8.74
CA ALA A 91 -23.24 -2.82 10.13
C ALA A 91 -22.30 -3.90 10.68
N ALA A 92 -22.56 -5.18 10.37
CA ALA A 92 -21.70 -6.30 10.74
C ALA A 92 -20.32 -6.22 10.08
N LEU A 93 -20.25 -5.92 8.78
CA LEU A 93 -18.99 -5.71 8.08
C LEU A 93 -18.18 -4.56 8.68
N GLY A 94 -18.83 -3.45 9.03
CA GLY A 94 -18.18 -2.34 9.70
C GLY A 94 -17.61 -2.70 11.07
N ARG A 95 -18.30 -3.57 11.84
CA ARG A 95 -17.76 -4.11 13.09
C ARG A 95 -16.54 -5.00 12.85
N LEU A 96 -16.67 -5.97 11.94
CA LEU A 96 -15.57 -6.88 11.58
C LEU A 96 -14.32 -6.13 11.11
N ALA A 97 -14.48 -5.12 10.26
CA ALA A 97 -13.36 -4.30 9.78
C ALA A 97 -12.64 -3.58 10.93
N ARG A 98 -13.38 -3.02 11.91
CA ARG A 98 -12.79 -2.37 13.09
C ARG A 98 -12.08 -3.37 13.99
N ASP A 99 -12.65 -4.56 14.19
CA ASP A 99 -12.05 -5.59 15.03
C ASP A 99 -10.78 -6.14 14.39
N MET A 100 -10.75 -6.32 13.07
CA MET A 100 -9.54 -6.69 12.33
C MET A 100 -8.43 -5.67 12.49
N VAL A 101 -8.72 -4.37 12.38
CA VAL A 101 -7.72 -3.30 12.60
C VAL A 101 -7.11 -3.41 14.00
N ARG A 102 -7.94 -3.58 15.03
CA ARG A 102 -7.49 -3.75 16.43
C ARG A 102 -6.60 -4.98 16.61
N LEU A 103 -6.96 -6.11 16.01
CA LEU A 103 -6.19 -7.36 16.11
C LEU A 103 -4.84 -7.29 15.41
N THR A 104 -4.74 -6.52 14.32
CA THR A 104 -3.48 -6.32 13.58
C THR A 104 -2.55 -5.27 14.21
N GLY A 105 -2.94 -4.66 15.34
CA GLY A 105 -2.14 -3.61 15.99
C GLY A 105 -2.05 -2.30 15.20
N ALA A 106 -2.86 -2.15 14.13
CA ALA A 106 -2.93 -0.91 13.37
C ALA A 106 -3.65 0.16 14.22
N ALA A 107 -2.96 1.27 14.50
CA ALA A 107 -3.54 2.37 15.26
C ALA A 107 -4.80 2.90 14.54
N PRO A 108 -5.92 3.14 15.25
CA PRO A 108 -7.07 3.78 14.63
C PRO A 108 -6.66 5.17 14.13
N PRO A 109 -7.23 5.65 12.99
CA PRO A 109 -6.96 7.00 12.53
C PRO A 109 -7.35 8.01 13.62
N ALA A 110 -6.54 9.05 13.81
CA ALA A 110 -6.85 10.16 14.69
C ALA A 110 -8.19 10.81 14.27
N PRO A 111 -8.99 11.31 15.23
CA PRO A 111 -10.30 11.89 14.98
C PRO A 111 -10.25 13.12 14.06
#